data_AF-A0A6P0VDP4-F1
#
_entry.id   AF-A0A6P0VDP4-F1
#
_cell.length_a   1.000
_cell.length_b   1.000
_cell.length_c   1.000
_cell.angle_alpha   90.00
_cell.angle_beta   90.00
_cell.angle_gamma   90.00
#
_symmetry.space_group_name_H-M   'P 1'
#
loop_
_entity.id
_entity.type
_entity.pdbx_description
1 polymer ?
#
loop_
_entity_poly.entity_id
_entity_poly.type
_entity_poly.pdbx_seq_one_letter_code
_entity_poly.pdbx_strand_id
1 'polypeptide(L)' 'MTQEIIVVQASNGNVFADLGLENSDELLVKAELARKISNMITQQQMTQAEVAKLLDID' A
#
# COMPACT_ATOMS: atom_id res chain seq x y z
N MET A 1 -9.41 -30.45 22.73
CA MET A 1 -8.78 -29.49 21.79
C MET A 1 -8.45 -28.26 22.60
N THR A 2 -7.17 -27.96 22.78
CA THR A 2 -6.71 -26.72 23.43
C THR A 2 -6.80 -25.60 22.40
N GLN A 3 -7.58 -24.56 22.66
CA GLN A 3 -7.59 -23.37 21.80
C GLN A 3 -6.32 -22.57 22.06
N GLU A 4 -5.53 -22.35 21.01
CA GLU A 4 -4.45 -21.37 21.05
C GLU A 4 -5.04 -19.96 21.11
N ILE A 5 -4.55 -19.16 22.06
CA ILE A 5 -4.94 -17.76 22.20
C ILE A 5 -4.11 -16.95 21.21
N ILE A 6 -4.77 -16.34 20.23
CA ILE A 6 -4.13 -15.38 19.31
C ILE A 6 -4.18 -14.01 19.96
N VAL A 7 -3.00 -13.44 20.24
CA VAL A 7 -2.87 -12.06 20.71
C VAL A 7 -3.04 -11.12 19.52
N VAL A 8 -3.94 -10.14 19.63
CA VAL A 8 -4.19 -9.13 18.59
C VAL A 8 -3.90 -7.74 19.14
N GLN A 9 -3.40 -6.85 18.29
CA GLN A 9 -3.17 -5.45 18.60
C GLN A 9 -4.03 -4.58 17.69
N ALA A 10 -4.73 -3.60 18.26
CA ALA A 10 -5.48 -2.63 17.48
C ALA A 10 -4.51 -1.73 16.70
N SER A 11 -4.79 -1.53 15.42
CA SER A 11 -4.04 -0.60 14.57
C SER A 11 -4.21 0.83 15.03
N ASN A 12 -3.15 1.64 14.92
CA ASN A 12 -3.22 3.08 15.13
C ASN A 12 -3.70 3.87 13.89
N GLY A 13 -4.03 3.18 12.79
CA GLY A 13 -4.44 3.78 11.51
C GLY A 13 -3.30 3.94 10.50
N ASN A 14 -2.05 3.72 10.91
CA ASN A 14 -0.88 3.66 10.05
C ASN A 14 -0.18 2.30 10.20
N VAL A 15 -0.42 1.40 9.23
CA VAL A 15 0.18 0.05 9.23
C VAL A 15 1.72 0.08 9.27
N PHE A 16 2.35 1.11 8.71
CA PHE A 16 3.81 1.25 8.75
C PHE A 16 4.31 1.58 10.16
N ALA A 17 3.55 2.39 10.91
CA ALA A 17 3.82 2.68 12.31
C ALA A 17 3.55 1.45 13.20
N ASP A 18 2.48 0.70 12.92
CA ASP A 18 2.15 -0.55 13.62
C ASP A 18 3.27 -1.60 13.45
N LEU A 19 3.96 -1.60 12.30
CA LEU A 19 5.11 -2.47 12.00
C LEU A 19 6.45 -1.92 12.51
N GLY A 20 6.47 -0.72 13.11
CA GLY A 20 7.69 -0.09 13.63
C GLY A 20 8.67 0.36 12.56
N LEU A 21 8.20 0.64 11.34
CA LEU A 21 9.05 1.11 10.25
C LEU A 21 9.42 2.58 10.43
N GLU A 22 10.67 2.91 10.10
CA GLU A 22 11.12 4.30 10.04
C GLU A 22 10.35 5.09 8.98
N ASN A 23 10.15 6.39 9.22
CA ASN A 23 9.42 7.30 8.33
C ASN A 23 7.99 6.81 8.01
N SER A 24 7.31 6.19 8.97
CA SER A 24 5.97 5.59 8.80
C SER A 24 4.94 6.52 8.17
N ASP A 25 4.95 7.81 8.49
CA ASP A 25 4.01 8.78 7.94
C ASP A 25 4.29 9.06 6.46
N GLU A 26 5.57 9.14 6.07
CA GLU A 26 5.97 9.28 4.67
C GLU A 26 5.59 8.03 3.86
N LEU A 27 5.78 6.85 4.43
CA LEU A 27 5.36 5.58 3.81
C LEU A 27 3.85 5.54 3.59
N LEU A 28 3.05 6.01 4.57
CA LEU A 28 1.61 6.10 4.43
C LEU A 28 1.22 7.04 3.28
N VAL A 29 1.82 8.23 3.21
CA VAL A 29 1.57 9.19 2.11
C VAL A 29 1.93 8.59 0.75
N LYS A 30 3.09 7.91 0.64
CA LYS A 30 3.51 7.24 -0.60
C LYS A 30 2.53 6.14 -1.00
N ALA A 31 2.08 5.33 -0.06
CA ALA A 31 1.12 4.26 -0.32
C ALA A 31 -0.23 4.81 -0.80
N GLU A 32 -0.73 5.90 -0.18
CA GLU A 32 -1.95 6.55 -0.63
C GLU A 32 -1.84 7.12 -2.05
N LEU A 33 -0.70 7.74 -2.37
CA LEU A 33 -0.43 8.25 -3.70
C LEU A 33 -0.38 7.13 -4.74
N ALA A 34 0.38 6.06 -4.46
CA ALA A 34 0.47 4.89 -5.33
C ALA A 34 -0.91 4.28 -5.57
N ARG A 35 -1.72 4.11 -4.52
CA ARG A 35 -3.11 3.62 -4.63
C ARG A 35 -3.97 4.49 -5.55
N LYS A 36 -3.88 5.81 -5.44
CA LYS A 36 -4.63 6.73 -6.31
C LYS A 36 -4.21 6.58 -7.77
N ILE A 37 -2.91 6.49 -8.04
CA ILE A 37 -2.36 6.26 -9.39
C ILE A 37 -2.86 4.92 -9.95
N SER A 38 -2.73 3.83 -9.20
CA SER A 38 -3.18 2.50 -9.62
C SER A 38 -4.68 2.44 -9.92
N ASN A 39 -5.49 3.17 -9.16
CA ASN A 39 -6.93 3.28 -9.44
C ASN A 39 -7.20 4.00 -10.77
N MET A 40 -6.49 5.10 -11.05
CA MET A 40 -6.61 5.82 -12.33
C MET A 40 -6.17 4.98 -13.52
N ILE A 41 -5.12 4.18 -13.36
CA ILE A 41 -4.64 3.22 -14.37
C ILE A 41 -5.72 2.17 -14.67
N THR A 42 -6.27 1.56 -13.61
CA THR A 42 -7.34 0.55 -13.72
C THR A 42 -8.58 1.11 -14.41
N GLN A 43 -8.96 2.35 -14.07
CA GLN A 43 -10.10 3.03 -14.71
C GLN A 43 -9.90 3.28 -16.20
N GLN A 44 -8.66 3.44 -16.64
CA GLN A 44 -8.28 3.59 -18.05
C GLN A 44 -8.10 2.25 -18.76
N GLN A 45 -8.32 1.12 -18.07
CA GLN A 45 -8.13 -0.24 -18.60
C GLN A 45 -6.71 -0.50 -19.12
N MET A 46 -5.72 0.23 -18.58
CA MET A 46 -4.32 0.05 -18.93
C MET A 46 -3.66 -0.94 -17.96
N THR A 47 -2.78 -1.76 -18.50
CA THR A 47 -1.85 -2.59 -17.73
C THR A 47 -0.69 -1.75 -17.19
N GLN A 48 -0.02 -2.25 -16.15
CA GLN A 48 1.19 -1.61 -15.62
C GLN A 48 2.27 -1.41 -16.70
N ALA A 49 2.42 -2.38 -17.62
CA ALA A 49 3.40 -2.33 -18.71
C ALA A 49 3.06 -1.25 -19.77
N GLU A 50 1.79 -1.06 -20.09
CA GLU A 50 1.35 0.00 -21.00
C GLU A 50 1.57 1.38 -20.39
N VAL A 51 1.33 1.53 -19.08
CA VAL A 51 1.58 2.77 -18.35
C VAL A 51 3.08 3.06 -18.26
N ALA A 52 3.89 2.04 -17.97
CA ALA A 52 5.35 2.15 -17.94
C ALA A 52 5.88 2.70 -19.28
N LYS A 53 5.43 2.09 -20.39
CA LYS A 53 5.74 2.56 -21.74
C LYS A 53 5.24 3.97 -22.05
N LEU A 54 4.05 4.35 -21.57
CA LEU A 54 3.49 5.69 -21.78
C LEU A 54 4.26 6.77 -21.02
N LEU A 55 4.70 6.47 -19.81
CA LEU A 55 5.39 7.41 -18.92
C LEU A 55 6.91 7.42 -19.11
N ASP A 56 7.45 6.59 -20.00
CA ASP A 56 8.88 6.41 -20.23
C ASP A 56 9.63 6.00 -18.94
N ILE A 57 9.05 5.03 -18.23
CA ILE A 57 9.60 4.44 -17.00
C ILE A 57 9.65 2.91 -17.13
N ASP A 58 10.63 2.28 -16.48
CA ASP A 58 10.83 0.81 -16.48
C ASP A 58 10.09 0.10 -15.33
#